data_AF-E6VYE0-F1
#
_entry.id   AF-E6VYE0-F1
#
_cell.length_a   1.000
_cell.length_b   1.000
_cell.length_c   1.000
_cell.angle_alpha   90.00
_cell.angle_beta   90.00
_cell.angle_gamma   90.00
#
_symmetry.space_group_name_H-M   'P 1'
#
loop_
_entity.id
_entity.type
_entity.pdbx_description
1 polymer ?
#
loop_
_entity_poly.entity_id
_entity_poly.type
_entity_poly.pdbx_seq_one_letter_code
_entity_poly.pdbx_strand_id
1 'polypeptide(L)'
;MQAITTNITDAVADTLFIPLYMRCLETGRPDAIISDPDACRIVGSLDYDFSKYDKATRSQVGVCLRVKHFDGITRRFIDAHDDPVIVSIGCGLDSRANRLGPGRGIFYNLDLPEVMALRDQLLPPDERNISVRRSMFDPAWMREIRDKHPHAPILVLSEGVLMYFSEDAVRPLIKRIAEVLAPGELLFDACTGFGCRISSRHDTIKHTRARFLWAMDEDKRLELWAYNLSLNSVEYYMDKEPRRWDFLSRVMARIPAFAKAFRILHYQMNPAGA
;
A
#
# COMPACT_ATOMS: atom_id res chain seq x y z
N MET A 1 18.57 -4.58 23.95
CA MET A 1 17.97 -3.32 23.45
C MET A 1 16.68 -3.09 24.21
N GLN A 2 16.40 -1.85 24.57
CA GLN A 2 15.11 -1.47 25.16
C GLN A 2 14.05 -1.50 24.04
N ALA A 3 12.88 -2.07 24.31
CA ALA A 3 11.80 -2.13 23.32
C ALA A 3 11.31 -0.71 22.98
N ILE A 4 10.99 -0.46 21.71
CA ILE A 4 10.55 0.85 21.23
C ILE A 4 9.05 0.97 21.50
N THR A 5 8.66 1.96 22.30
CA THR A 5 7.24 2.27 22.59
C THR A 5 6.58 2.94 21.39
N THR A 6 5.35 2.52 21.07
CA THR A 6 4.56 3.09 19.98
C THR A 6 3.67 4.23 20.49
N ASN A 7 3.86 5.45 19.97
CA ASN A 7 3.02 6.62 20.31
C ASN A 7 1.99 6.95 19.22
N ILE A 8 1.51 5.93 18.49
CA ILE A 8 0.53 6.11 17.42
C ILE A 8 -0.87 6.26 18.02
N THR A 9 -1.48 7.43 17.86
CA THR A 9 -2.80 7.76 18.40
C THR A 9 -3.91 7.76 17.36
N ASP A 10 -3.57 7.92 16.07
CA ASP A 10 -4.54 7.89 14.99
C ASP A 10 -5.02 6.46 14.71
N ALA A 11 -6.33 6.32 14.49
CA ALA A 11 -6.99 5.02 14.34
C ALA A 11 -6.65 4.32 13.02
N VAL A 12 -6.37 5.08 11.95
CA VAL A 12 -5.95 4.54 10.66
C VAL A 12 -4.47 4.19 10.74
N ALA A 13 -3.65 5.05 11.34
CA ALA A 13 -2.23 4.81 11.54
C ALA A 13 -1.99 3.53 12.37
N ASP A 14 -2.76 3.24 13.42
CA ASP A 14 -2.63 1.97 14.19
C ASP A 14 -2.79 0.71 13.30
N THR A 15 -3.49 0.80 12.16
CA THR A 15 -3.62 -0.34 11.25
C THR A 15 -2.29 -0.77 10.62
N LEU A 16 -1.24 0.07 10.64
CA LEU A 16 0.07 -0.23 10.06
C LEU A 16 0.76 -1.45 10.67
N PHE A 17 0.41 -1.80 11.92
CA PHE A 17 0.98 -2.96 12.61
C PHE A 17 0.46 -4.29 12.04
N ILE A 18 -0.73 -4.28 11.43
CA ILE A 18 -1.30 -5.47 10.78
C ILE A 18 -0.42 -5.92 9.62
N PRO A 19 -0.19 -5.13 8.55
CA PRO A 19 0.61 -5.61 7.43
C PRO A 19 2.06 -5.87 7.82
N LEU A 20 2.64 -5.11 8.77
CA LEU A 20 3.96 -5.41 9.33
C LEU A 20 4.01 -6.85 9.88
N TYR A 21 3.06 -7.20 10.76
CA TYR A 21 3.05 -8.50 11.41
C TYR A 21 2.79 -9.65 10.43
N MET A 22 1.88 -9.46 9.47
CA MET A 22 1.60 -10.47 8.45
C MET A 22 2.83 -10.80 7.59
N ARG A 23 3.64 -9.79 7.23
CA ARG A 23 4.90 -9.99 6.51
C ARG A 23 5.94 -10.72 7.36
N CYS A 24 6.03 -10.41 8.66
CA CYS A 24 6.89 -11.13 9.60
C CYS A 24 6.50 -12.62 9.68
N LEU A 25 5.21 -12.93 9.88
CA LEU A 25 4.72 -14.30 9.93
C LEU A 25 4.98 -15.06 8.62
N GLU A 26 4.80 -14.39 7.47
CA GLU A 26 5.05 -15.01 6.16
C GLU A 26 6.52 -15.35 5.95
N THR A 27 7.43 -14.46 6.36
CA THR A 27 8.88 -14.62 6.19
C THR A 27 9.41 -15.87 6.90
N GLY A 28 8.79 -16.25 8.03
CA GLY A 28 9.17 -17.45 8.78
C GLY A 28 8.70 -18.77 8.16
N ARG A 29 7.94 -18.74 7.06
CA ARG A 29 7.38 -19.95 6.45
C ARG A 29 8.34 -20.62 5.47
N PRO A 30 8.36 -21.96 5.38
CA PRO A 30 9.15 -22.67 4.36
C PRO A 30 8.60 -22.48 2.95
N ASP A 31 7.30 -22.16 2.81
CA ASP A 31 6.60 -21.97 1.54
C ASP A 31 6.24 -20.50 1.28
N ALA A 32 7.06 -19.55 1.77
CA ALA A 32 6.74 -18.13 1.79
C ALA A 32 6.40 -17.52 0.40
N ILE A 33 5.32 -16.75 0.34
CA ILE A 33 4.83 -15.93 -0.77
C ILE A 33 5.74 -14.72 -0.97
N ILE A 34 6.23 -14.14 0.14
CA ILE A 34 7.19 -13.03 0.20
C ILE A 34 8.16 -13.25 1.36
N SER A 35 9.32 -12.59 1.30
CA SER A 35 10.30 -12.56 2.39
C SER A 35 10.65 -11.11 2.72
N ASP A 36 10.44 -10.71 3.98
CA ASP A 36 10.70 -9.38 4.52
C ASP A 36 11.38 -9.51 5.89
N PRO A 37 12.71 -9.73 5.92
CA PRO A 37 13.46 -9.84 7.18
C PRO A 37 13.40 -8.58 8.05
N ASP A 38 13.22 -7.40 7.43
CA ASP A 38 13.03 -6.15 8.16
C ASP A 38 11.73 -6.15 8.96
N ALA A 39 10.64 -6.70 8.40
CA ALA A 39 9.40 -6.86 9.15
C ALA A 39 9.60 -7.70 10.43
N CYS A 40 10.34 -8.81 10.35
CA CYS A 40 10.66 -9.63 11.53
C CYS A 40 11.50 -8.87 12.55
N ARG A 41 12.54 -8.16 12.10
CA ARG A 41 13.40 -7.34 12.96
C ARG A 41 12.59 -6.26 13.68
N ILE A 42 11.72 -5.56 12.97
CA ILE A 42 10.89 -4.49 13.51
C ILE A 42 9.90 -5.06 14.53
N VAL A 43 9.16 -6.13 14.19
CA VAL A 43 8.23 -6.79 15.13
C VAL A 43 8.93 -7.16 16.43
N GLY A 44 10.14 -7.75 16.36
CA GLY A 44 10.92 -8.12 17.55
C GLY A 44 11.47 -6.94 18.37
N SER A 45 11.39 -5.71 17.85
CA SER A 45 11.91 -4.50 18.51
C SER A 45 10.82 -3.61 19.14
N LEU A 46 9.55 -3.85 18.81
CA LEU A 46 8.41 -3.02 19.22
C LEU A 46 7.79 -3.55 20.51
N ASP A 47 7.45 -2.63 21.42
CA ASP A 47 6.59 -2.90 22.58
C ASP A 47 5.12 -2.79 22.15
N TYR A 48 4.65 -3.80 21.40
CA TYR A 48 3.31 -3.86 20.85
C TYR A 48 2.77 -5.28 20.93
N ASP A 49 1.54 -5.43 21.42
CA ASP A 49 0.88 -6.74 21.48
C ASP A 49 0.37 -7.16 20.10
N PHE A 50 1.20 -7.92 19.38
CA PHE A 50 0.85 -8.53 18.10
C PHE A 50 -0.02 -9.79 18.24
N SER A 51 -0.11 -10.41 19.43
CA SER A 51 -0.81 -11.70 19.61
C SER A 51 -2.30 -11.62 19.27
N LYS A 52 -2.89 -10.43 19.37
CA LYS A 52 -4.25 -10.14 18.91
C LYS A 52 -4.50 -10.47 17.43
N TYR A 53 -3.45 -10.63 16.64
CA TYR A 53 -3.52 -10.95 15.20
C TYR A 53 -3.10 -12.39 14.84
N ASP A 54 -2.69 -13.22 15.80
CA ASP A 54 -2.18 -14.59 15.53
C ASP A 54 -3.15 -15.49 14.76
N LYS A 55 -4.45 -15.26 14.95
CA LYS A 55 -5.52 -16.05 14.31
C LYS A 55 -5.99 -15.48 12.97
N ALA A 56 -5.39 -14.38 12.50
CA ALA A 56 -5.81 -13.69 11.29
C ALA A 56 -5.21 -14.29 10.02
N THR A 57 -5.41 -15.59 9.80
CA THR A 57 -4.80 -16.34 8.69
C THR A 57 -5.23 -15.83 7.30
N ARG A 58 -6.44 -15.29 7.17
CA ARG A 58 -6.92 -14.74 5.88
C ARG A 58 -6.29 -13.39 5.59
N SER A 59 -6.19 -12.52 6.60
CA SER A 59 -5.39 -11.29 6.49
C SER A 59 -3.94 -11.59 6.15
N GLN A 60 -3.35 -12.62 6.77
CA GLN A 60 -1.98 -13.04 6.54
C GLN A 60 -1.72 -13.34 5.06
N VAL A 61 -2.54 -14.21 4.45
CA VAL A 61 -2.43 -14.56 3.03
C VAL A 61 -2.75 -13.36 2.13
N GLY A 62 -3.86 -12.66 2.40
CA GLY A 62 -4.30 -11.52 1.59
C GLY A 62 -3.30 -10.38 1.54
N VAL A 63 -2.73 -9.98 2.69
CA VAL A 63 -1.67 -8.96 2.76
C VAL A 63 -0.45 -9.40 1.96
N CYS A 64 0.00 -10.65 2.11
CA CYS A 64 1.23 -11.10 1.45
C CYS A 64 1.06 -11.22 -0.07
N LEU A 65 -0.11 -11.62 -0.55
CA LEU A 65 -0.44 -11.59 -1.97
C LEU A 65 -0.51 -10.16 -2.52
N ARG A 66 -1.09 -9.23 -1.75
CA ARG A 66 -1.10 -7.81 -2.12
C ARG A 66 0.31 -7.27 -2.23
N VAL A 67 1.14 -7.47 -1.20
CA VAL A 67 2.55 -7.05 -1.20
C VAL A 67 3.31 -7.67 -2.36
N LYS A 68 3.17 -8.98 -2.64
CA LYS A 68 3.80 -9.66 -3.79
C LYS A 68 3.46 -8.97 -5.12
N HIS A 69 2.20 -8.55 -5.29
CA HIS A 69 1.77 -7.90 -6.51
C HIS A 69 2.32 -6.47 -6.63
N PHE A 70 2.21 -5.66 -5.56
CA PHE A 70 2.80 -4.32 -5.50
C PHE A 70 4.31 -4.39 -5.79
N ASP A 71 5.02 -5.30 -5.14
CA ASP A 71 6.45 -5.50 -5.34
C ASP A 71 6.79 -5.93 -6.77
N GLY A 72 5.96 -6.77 -7.38
CA GLY A 72 6.12 -7.19 -8.77
C GLY A 72 5.99 -6.03 -9.76
N ILE A 73 5.01 -5.14 -9.57
CA ILE A 73 4.84 -3.93 -10.38
C ILE A 73 6.02 -2.97 -10.15
N THR A 74 6.34 -2.68 -8.88
CA THR A 74 7.46 -1.78 -8.54
C THR A 74 8.78 -2.27 -9.11
N ARG A 75 9.07 -3.58 -9.05
CA ARG A 75 10.29 -4.14 -9.64
C ARG A 75 10.31 -3.95 -11.15
N ARG A 76 9.20 -4.24 -11.86
CA ARG A 76 9.12 -4.01 -13.32
C ARG A 76 9.31 -2.55 -13.68
N PHE A 77 8.73 -1.63 -12.90
CA PHE A 77 8.92 -0.19 -13.10
C PHE A 77 10.38 0.22 -12.90
N ILE A 78 11.03 -0.29 -11.85
CA ILE A 78 12.47 -0.07 -11.60
C ILE A 78 13.32 -0.61 -12.74
N ASP A 79 13.02 -1.80 -13.24
CA ASP A 79 13.78 -2.44 -14.31
C ASP A 79 13.59 -1.77 -15.68
N ALA A 80 12.49 -1.03 -15.89
CA ALA A 80 12.13 -0.39 -17.16
C ALA A 80 12.65 1.04 -17.32
N HIS A 81 13.22 1.64 -16.27
CA HIS A 81 13.54 3.06 -16.22
C HIS A 81 14.90 3.33 -15.58
N ASP A 82 15.61 4.33 -16.09
CA ASP A 82 16.82 4.85 -15.49
C ASP A 82 16.48 5.87 -14.39
N ASP A 83 17.01 5.65 -13.18
CA ASP A 83 16.79 6.47 -11.97
C ASP A 83 15.30 6.81 -11.67
N PRO A 84 14.41 5.80 -11.59
CA PRO A 84 12.98 6.04 -11.38
C PRO A 84 12.68 6.53 -9.97
N VAL A 85 11.60 7.30 -9.84
CA VAL A 85 11.09 7.78 -8.55
C VAL A 85 9.88 6.94 -8.13
N ILE A 86 9.91 6.43 -6.91
CA ILE A 86 8.82 5.65 -6.32
C ILE A 86 8.28 6.44 -5.13
N VAL A 87 6.99 6.77 -5.14
CA VAL A 87 6.33 7.47 -4.03
C VAL A 87 5.37 6.50 -3.35
N SER A 88 5.59 6.20 -2.07
CA SER A 88 4.68 5.37 -1.26
C SER A 88 3.85 6.27 -0.33
N ILE A 89 2.57 6.43 -0.65
CA ILE A 89 1.58 7.17 0.14
C ILE A 89 1.07 6.26 1.27
N GLY A 90 1.07 6.77 2.50
CA GLY A 90 0.71 6.00 3.70
C GLY A 90 1.67 4.83 3.92
N CYS A 91 2.97 5.11 3.80
CA CYS A 91 4.01 4.08 3.76
C CYS A 91 4.12 3.24 5.03
N GLY A 92 3.64 3.72 6.18
CA GLY A 92 3.75 3.04 7.47
C GLY A 92 5.16 2.50 7.72
N LEU A 93 5.23 1.19 7.99
CA LEU A 93 6.48 0.46 8.22
C LEU A 93 6.87 -0.44 7.02
N ASP A 94 6.58 0.01 5.80
CA ASP A 94 6.97 -0.69 4.58
C ASP A 94 8.49 -0.61 4.32
N SER A 95 9.15 -1.75 4.19
CA SER A 95 10.59 -1.90 3.90
C SER A 95 10.92 -2.03 2.40
N ARG A 96 10.01 -1.62 1.48
CA ARG A 96 10.13 -1.91 0.03
C ARG A 96 11.46 -1.46 -0.58
N ALA A 97 11.95 -0.29 -0.19
CA ALA A 97 13.24 0.24 -0.63
C ALA A 97 14.39 -0.74 -0.33
N ASN A 98 14.37 -1.38 0.84
CA ASN A 98 15.40 -2.33 1.27
C ASN A 98 15.31 -3.65 0.49
N ARG A 99 14.09 -4.16 0.23
CA ARG A 99 13.90 -5.49 -0.38
C ARG A 99 13.83 -5.50 -1.91
N LEU A 100 13.54 -4.38 -2.58
CA LEU A 100 13.36 -4.36 -4.04
C LEU A 100 14.49 -3.72 -4.85
N GLY A 101 15.34 -2.92 -4.23
CA GLY A 101 16.46 -2.35 -4.97
C GLY A 101 17.15 -1.22 -4.24
N PRO A 102 17.94 -1.52 -3.19
CA PRO A 102 18.90 -0.57 -2.65
C PRO A 102 19.74 0.01 -3.80
N GLY A 103 19.66 1.33 -3.99
CA GLY A 103 20.39 2.04 -5.05
C GLY A 103 19.81 1.97 -6.47
N ARG A 104 18.67 1.31 -6.70
CA ARG A 104 18.08 1.14 -8.06
C ARG A 104 16.96 2.13 -8.40
N GLY A 105 16.55 2.96 -7.45
CA GLY A 105 15.56 4.03 -7.62
C GLY A 105 15.57 4.97 -6.42
N ILE A 106 14.77 6.03 -6.47
CA ILE A 106 14.62 7.00 -5.38
C ILE A 106 13.23 6.83 -4.77
N PHE A 107 13.18 6.33 -3.54
CA PHE A 107 11.96 6.09 -2.79
C PHE A 107 11.62 7.29 -1.91
N TYR A 108 10.44 7.87 -2.11
CA TYR A 108 9.82 8.82 -1.19
C TYR A 108 8.73 8.12 -0.39
N ASN A 109 8.89 8.07 0.92
CA ASN A 109 7.95 7.47 1.85
C ASN A 109 7.15 8.58 2.53
N LEU A 110 5.86 8.68 2.21
CA LEU A 110 4.98 9.75 2.68
C LEU A 110 4.01 9.20 3.72
N ASP A 111 4.03 9.79 4.92
CA ASP A 111 3.06 9.50 5.98
C ASP A 111 2.96 10.65 6.99
N LEU A 112 2.02 10.51 7.94
CA LEU A 112 1.84 11.44 9.05
C LEU A 112 3.12 11.58 9.89
N PRO A 113 3.40 12.77 10.46
CA PRO A 113 4.60 13.00 11.26
C PRO A 113 4.84 11.98 12.38
N GLU A 114 3.80 11.55 13.10
CA GLU A 114 3.92 10.54 14.17
C GLU A 114 4.30 9.14 13.65
N VAL A 115 3.81 8.76 12.46
CA VAL A 115 4.18 7.50 11.81
C VAL A 115 5.63 7.58 11.34
N MET A 116 6.01 8.69 10.72
CA MET A 116 7.36 8.88 10.23
C MET A 116 8.40 8.97 11.36
N ALA A 117 8.05 9.54 12.52
CA ALA A 117 8.92 9.55 13.69
C ALA A 117 9.24 8.12 14.17
N LEU A 118 8.27 7.22 14.16
CA LEU A 118 8.48 5.80 14.47
C LEU A 118 9.28 5.10 13.35
N ARG A 119 8.89 5.33 12.10
CA ARG A 119 9.55 4.75 10.92
C ARG A 119 11.03 5.11 10.89
N ASP A 120 11.40 6.37 11.07
CA ASP A 120 12.80 6.82 10.97
C ASP A 120 13.71 6.18 12.03
N GLN A 121 13.16 5.78 13.18
CA GLN A 121 13.91 5.03 14.20
C GLN A 121 14.14 3.57 13.79
N LEU A 122 13.19 2.98 13.06
CA LEU A 122 13.17 1.56 12.70
C LEU A 122 13.79 1.28 11.33
N LEU A 123 13.65 2.22 10.41
CA LEU A 123 14.05 2.24 9.00
C LEU A 123 14.61 3.65 8.69
N PRO A 124 15.86 3.94 9.11
CA PRO A 124 16.44 5.27 8.93
C PRO A 124 16.45 5.70 7.46
N PRO A 125 16.10 6.97 7.17
CA PRO A 125 16.15 7.48 5.81
C PRO A 125 17.58 7.69 5.33
N ASP A 126 17.75 7.70 4.00
CA ASP A 126 18.99 8.03 3.32
C ASP A 126 18.72 8.87 2.04
N GLU A 127 19.74 9.09 1.22
CA GLU A 127 19.65 9.89 -0.01
C GLU A 127 18.69 9.32 -1.07
N ARG A 128 18.43 8.01 -1.04
CA ARG A 128 17.56 7.29 -1.98
C ARG A 128 16.35 6.65 -1.32
N ASN A 129 16.25 6.68 0.00
CA ASN A 129 15.11 6.23 0.79
C ASN A 129 14.66 7.38 1.72
N ILE A 130 13.90 8.31 1.17
CA ILE A 130 13.62 9.62 1.74
C ILE A 130 12.29 9.58 2.51
N SER A 131 12.27 10.17 3.71
CA SER A 131 11.08 10.34 4.53
C SER A 131 10.39 11.69 4.28
N VAL A 132 9.10 11.67 3.94
CA VAL A 132 8.22 12.84 3.78
C VAL A 132 7.17 12.82 4.88
N ARG A 133 7.29 13.77 5.81
CA ARG A 133 6.52 13.82 7.08
C ARG A 133 5.32 14.75 6.97
N ARG A 134 4.35 14.39 6.12
CA ARG A 134 3.21 15.24 5.79
C ARG A 134 1.96 14.41 5.50
N SER A 135 0.79 15.02 5.69
CA SER A 135 -0.47 14.45 5.20
C SER A 135 -0.42 14.28 3.68
N MET A 136 -0.98 13.17 3.18
CA MET A 136 -1.10 12.95 1.74
C MET A 136 -1.95 14.00 1.03
N PHE A 137 -2.83 14.68 1.78
CA PHE A 137 -3.68 15.76 1.27
C PHE A 137 -2.99 17.12 1.21
N ASP A 138 -1.78 17.27 1.76
CA ASP A 138 -0.97 18.46 1.51
C ASP A 138 -0.45 18.40 0.07
N PRO A 139 -0.82 19.34 -0.82
CA PRO A 139 -0.42 19.26 -2.22
C PRO A 139 1.06 19.56 -2.47
N ALA A 140 1.80 20.06 -1.48
CA ALA A 140 3.19 20.51 -1.66
C ALA A 140 4.15 19.36 -1.99
N TRP A 141 3.95 18.16 -1.43
CA TRP A 141 4.86 17.03 -1.66
C TRP A 141 4.98 16.67 -3.15
N MET A 142 3.88 16.76 -3.91
CA MET A 142 3.88 16.42 -5.35
C MET A 142 4.77 17.36 -6.15
N ARG A 143 4.65 18.67 -5.89
CA ARG A 143 5.49 19.69 -6.56
C ARG A 143 6.94 19.55 -6.14
N GLU A 144 7.22 19.40 -4.85
CA GLU A 144 8.58 19.23 -4.36
C GLU A 144 9.29 18.01 -4.99
N ILE A 145 8.59 16.89 -5.20
CA ILE A 145 9.15 15.72 -5.87
C ILE A 145 9.35 16.00 -7.36
N ARG A 146 8.35 16.55 -8.07
CA ARG A 146 8.46 16.83 -9.50
C ARG A 146 9.54 17.87 -9.81
N ASP A 147 9.69 18.90 -9.00
CA ASP A 147 10.71 19.94 -9.17
C ASP A 147 12.13 19.38 -8.99
N LYS A 148 12.31 18.43 -8.06
CA LYS A 148 13.57 17.71 -7.87
C LYS A 148 13.86 16.72 -9.00
N HIS A 149 12.81 16.15 -9.59
CA HIS A 149 12.88 15.09 -10.59
C HIS A 149 12.05 15.44 -11.84
N PRO A 150 12.44 16.48 -12.60
CA PRO A 150 11.60 17.06 -13.66
C PRO A 150 11.31 16.09 -14.81
N HIS A 151 12.20 15.11 -15.05
CA HIS A 151 12.10 14.17 -16.17
C HIS A 151 11.97 12.71 -15.72
N ALA A 152 12.04 12.43 -14.42
CA ALA A 152 11.98 11.05 -13.95
C ALA A 152 10.55 10.49 -14.13
N PRO A 153 10.42 9.23 -14.58
CA PRO A 153 9.16 8.51 -14.48
C PRO A 153 8.84 8.26 -13.00
N ILE A 154 7.58 8.51 -12.62
CA ILE A 154 7.13 8.40 -11.22
C ILE A 154 6.11 7.28 -11.08
N LEU A 155 6.38 6.32 -10.19
CA LEU A 155 5.40 5.33 -9.74
C LEU A 155 4.86 5.75 -8.37
N VAL A 156 3.56 6.03 -8.29
CA VAL A 156 2.85 6.33 -7.06
C VAL A 156 2.15 5.08 -6.55
N LEU A 157 2.46 4.68 -5.32
CA LEU A 157 1.89 3.55 -4.62
C LEU A 157 0.98 4.06 -3.50
N SER A 158 -0.19 3.46 -3.34
CA SER A 158 -1.06 3.66 -2.18
C SER A 158 -1.64 2.31 -1.75
N GLU A 159 -0.96 1.66 -0.79
CA GLU A 159 -1.30 0.31 -0.34
C GLU A 159 -2.04 0.35 1.01
N GLY A 160 -3.31 -0.01 1.04
CA GLY A 160 -4.14 -0.07 2.23
C GLY A 160 -4.46 1.31 2.80
N VAL A 161 -4.64 2.33 1.96
CA VAL A 161 -4.84 3.72 2.41
C VAL A 161 -6.15 4.32 1.92
N LEU A 162 -6.36 4.40 0.59
CA LEU A 162 -7.42 5.25 0.03
C LEU A 162 -8.84 4.84 0.45
N MET A 163 -9.07 3.55 0.74
CA MET A 163 -10.38 3.08 1.19
C MET A 163 -10.83 3.68 2.52
N TYR A 164 -9.92 4.21 3.35
CA TYR A 164 -10.26 4.84 4.63
C TYR A 164 -10.78 6.27 4.52
N PHE A 165 -10.75 6.88 3.33
CA PHE A 165 -11.13 8.27 3.12
C PHE A 165 -12.39 8.37 2.25
N SER A 166 -13.10 9.50 2.32
CA SER A 166 -14.28 9.72 1.48
C SER A 166 -13.87 9.97 0.02
N GLU A 167 -14.79 9.70 -0.91
CA GLU A 167 -14.57 10.00 -2.32
C GLU A 167 -14.27 11.49 -2.57
N ASP A 168 -14.90 12.39 -1.80
CA ASP A 168 -14.67 13.84 -1.89
C ASP A 168 -13.24 14.24 -1.52
N ALA A 169 -12.56 13.46 -0.68
CA ALA A 169 -11.15 13.65 -0.35
C ALA A 169 -10.23 12.95 -1.37
N VAL A 170 -10.58 11.72 -1.79
CA VAL A 170 -9.76 10.91 -2.70
C VAL A 170 -9.75 11.47 -4.11
N ARG A 171 -10.90 11.91 -4.64
CA ARG A 171 -11.02 12.36 -6.04
C ARG A 171 -10.08 13.56 -6.33
N PRO A 172 -10.05 14.65 -5.54
CA PRO A 172 -9.10 15.74 -5.77
C PRO A 172 -7.64 15.30 -5.67
N LEU A 173 -7.31 14.40 -4.73
CA LEU A 173 -5.95 13.87 -4.59
C LEU A 173 -5.50 13.12 -5.84
N ILE A 174 -6.32 12.19 -6.35
CA ILE A 174 -5.99 11.39 -7.54
C ILE A 174 -5.85 12.27 -8.78
N LYS A 175 -6.74 13.25 -8.97
CA LYS A 175 -6.62 14.22 -10.06
C LYS A 175 -5.29 14.97 -9.98
N ARG A 176 -4.93 15.44 -8.79
CA ARG A 176 -3.69 16.19 -8.58
C ARG A 176 -2.44 15.35 -8.83
N ILE A 177 -2.45 14.09 -8.39
CA ILE A 177 -1.39 13.12 -8.68
C ILE A 177 -1.22 12.97 -10.20
N ALA A 178 -2.32 12.73 -10.92
CA ALA A 178 -2.28 12.58 -12.37
C ALA A 178 -1.80 13.85 -13.08
N GLU A 179 -2.19 15.03 -12.62
CA GLU A 179 -1.78 16.32 -13.21
C GLU A 179 -0.30 16.66 -12.97
N VAL A 180 0.21 16.44 -11.75
CA VAL A 180 1.55 16.91 -11.33
C VAL A 180 2.63 15.86 -11.58
N LEU A 181 2.30 14.58 -11.46
CA LEU A 181 3.27 13.48 -11.48
C LEU A 181 3.25 12.70 -12.80
N ALA A 182 2.45 13.09 -13.79
CA ALA A 182 2.60 12.59 -15.15
C ALA A 182 3.95 13.04 -15.78
N PRO A 183 4.53 12.26 -16.72
CA PRO A 183 4.18 10.87 -16.99
C PRO A 183 4.59 9.94 -15.85
N GLY A 184 3.82 8.87 -15.65
CA GLY A 184 4.08 7.91 -14.58
C GLY A 184 2.99 6.86 -14.43
N GLU A 185 2.99 6.16 -13.30
CA GLU A 185 2.05 5.10 -12.98
C GLU A 185 1.44 5.30 -11.59
N LEU A 186 0.20 4.88 -11.40
CA LEU A 186 -0.51 4.91 -10.14
C LEU A 186 -1.01 3.51 -9.79
N LEU A 187 -0.62 2.99 -8.63
CA LEU A 187 -0.98 1.67 -8.14
C LEU A 187 -1.62 1.77 -6.76
N PHE A 188 -2.84 1.26 -6.61
CA PHE A 188 -3.55 1.27 -5.33
C PHE A 188 -4.53 0.11 -5.21
N ASP A 189 -4.91 -0.25 -3.98
CA ASP A 189 -5.97 -1.21 -3.73
C ASP A 189 -7.30 -0.53 -3.37
N ALA A 190 -8.39 -1.15 -3.80
CA ALA A 190 -9.75 -0.65 -3.58
C ALA A 190 -10.72 -1.78 -3.20
N CYS A 191 -11.81 -1.40 -2.53
CA CYS A 191 -12.94 -2.28 -2.27
C CYS A 191 -14.15 -1.94 -3.15
N THR A 192 -14.96 -2.94 -3.49
CA THR A 192 -16.32 -2.71 -4.00
C THR A 192 -17.25 -2.26 -2.87
N GLY A 193 -18.43 -1.73 -3.20
CA GLY A 193 -19.42 -1.36 -2.20
C GLY A 193 -19.85 -2.53 -1.31
N PHE A 194 -19.77 -3.76 -1.83
CA PHE A 194 -19.90 -4.99 -1.04
C PHE A 194 -18.71 -5.19 -0.08
N GLY A 195 -17.47 -5.10 -0.59
CA GLY A 195 -16.25 -5.22 0.20
C GLY A 195 -16.20 -4.23 1.37
N CYS A 196 -16.55 -2.97 1.12
CA CYS A 196 -16.55 -1.95 2.16
C CYS A 196 -17.65 -2.22 3.22
N ARG A 197 -18.82 -2.75 2.84
CA ARG A 197 -19.88 -3.17 3.79
C ARG A 197 -19.46 -4.34 4.70
N ILE A 198 -18.67 -5.28 4.19
CA ILE A 198 -18.21 -6.44 4.97
C ILE A 198 -16.87 -6.19 5.70
N SER A 199 -16.25 -5.03 5.51
CA SER A 199 -14.93 -4.70 6.08
C SER A 199 -14.88 -4.78 7.61
N SER A 200 -15.95 -4.43 8.30
CA SER A 200 -16.06 -4.55 9.76
C SER A 200 -16.08 -6.00 10.27
N ARG A 201 -16.30 -6.98 9.37
CA ARG A 201 -16.20 -8.42 9.66
C ARG A 201 -14.82 -9.00 9.34
N HIS A 202 -13.89 -8.20 8.81
CA HIS A 202 -12.53 -8.62 8.53
C HIS A 202 -11.83 -9.04 9.82
N ASP A 203 -11.04 -10.10 9.77
CA ASP A 203 -10.44 -10.73 10.95
C ASP A 203 -9.43 -9.84 11.69
N THR A 204 -8.92 -8.80 11.03
CA THR A 204 -8.03 -7.77 11.60
C THR A 204 -8.72 -6.43 11.82
N ILE A 205 -9.45 -5.89 10.83
CA ILE A 205 -10.09 -4.55 10.91
C ILE A 205 -11.13 -4.47 12.04
N LYS A 206 -11.79 -5.58 12.40
CA LYS A 206 -12.71 -5.60 13.55
C LYS A 206 -12.06 -5.21 14.89
N HIS A 207 -10.73 -5.32 14.97
CA HIS A 207 -9.95 -4.94 16.15
C HIS A 207 -9.47 -3.49 16.11
N THR A 208 -9.80 -2.73 15.07
CA THR A 208 -9.41 -1.33 14.89
C THR A 208 -10.63 -0.41 14.85
N ARG A 209 -10.41 0.88 15.07
CA ARG A 209 -11.45 1.91 14.93
C ARG A 209 -11.62 2.38 13.48
N ALA A 210 -10.79 1.92 12.55
CA ALA A 210 -10.82 2.32 11.16
C ALA A 210 -12.06 1.78 10.43
N ARG A 211 -12.55 2.53 9.44
CA ARG A 211 -13.73 2.18 8.62
C ARG A 211 -13.44 2.51 7.16
N PHE A 212 -13.86 1.63 6.25
CA PHE A 212 -13.80 1.93 4.82
C PHE A 212 -14.92 2.89 4.44
N LEU A 213 -14.55 4.02 3.87
CA LEU A 213 -15.44 5.13 3.49
C LEU A 213 -15.59 5.29 1.98
N TRP A 214 -14.66 4.74 1.19
CA TRP A 214 -14.71 4.81 -0.26
C TRP A 214 -14.74 3.44 -0.90
N ALA A 215 -15.69 3.29 -1.82
CA ALA A 215 -15.90 2.11 -2.63
C ALA A 215 -15.77 2.46 -4.11
N MET A 216 -15.28 1.50 -4.87
CA MET A 216 -15.19 1.59 -6.33
C MET A 216 -15.75 0.32 -6.93
N ASP A 217 -16.92 0.41 -7.56
CA ASP A 217 -17.57 -0.74 -8.21
C ASP A 217 -17.15 -0.90 -9.68
N GLU A 218 -16.70 0.19 -10.32
CA GLU A 218 -16.25 0.20 -11.72
C GLU A 218 -14.73 0.44 -11.81
N ASP A 219 -14.02 -0.45 -12.49
CA ASP A 219 -12.56 -0.44 -12.53
C ASP A 219 -11.96 0.75 -13.27
N LYS A 220 -12.69 1.31 -14.25
CA LYS A 220 -12.28 2.46 -15.08
C LYS A 220 -12.74 3.81 -14.55
N ARG A 221 -13.31 3.86 -13.33
CA ARG A 221 -13.95 5.07 -12.80
C ARG A 221 -13.03 6.29 -12.74
N LEU A 222 -11.73 6.10 -12.56
CA LEU A 222 -10.76 7.21 -12.49
C LEU A 222 -10.50 7.87 -13.86
N GLU A 223 -10.76 7.19 -14.97
CA GLU A 223 -10.66 7.78 -16.32
C GLU A 223 -11.67 8.93 -16.49
N LEU A 224 -12.76 8.93 -15.69
CA LEU A 224 -13.74 10.02 -15.63
C LEU A 224 -13.29 11.18 -14.73
N TRP A 225 -12.28 10.99 -13.89
CA TRP A 225 -11.81 12.00 -12.93
C TRP A 225 -10.71 12.87 -13.52
N ALA A 226 -9.81 12.28 -14.30
CA ALA A 226 -8.72 12.96 -14.99
C ALA A 226 -8.53 12.39 -16.39
N TYR A 227 -8.43 13.28 -17.38
CA TYR A 227 -8.35 12.92 -18.80
C TYR A 227 -7.10 12.11 -19.17
N ASN A 228 -6.04 12.22 -18.35
CA ASN A 228 -4.76 11.58 -18.60
C ASN A 228 -4.56 10.29 -17.79
N LEU A 229 -5.62 9.75 -17.18
CA LEU A 229 -5.60 8.43 -16.56
C LEU A 229 -6.17 7.38 -17.52
N SER A 230 -5.44 6.29 -17.71
CA SER A 230 -5.93 5.11 -18.42
C SER A 230 -5.65 3.85 -17.62
N LEU A 231 -6.66 3.01 -17.43
CA LEU A 231 -6.52 1.77 -16.69
C LEU A 231 -5.60 0.81 -17.47
N ASN A 232 -4.50 0.40 -16.83
CA ASN A 232 -3.53 -0.53 -17.40
C ASN A 232 -3.86 -1.98 -17.02
N SER A 233 -4.08 -2.25 -15.72
CA SER A 233 -4.42 -3.60 -15.26
C SER A 233 -5.20 -3.61 -13.95
N VAL A 234 -5.86 -4.75 -13.69
CA VAL A 234 -6.58 -5.03 -12.44
C VAL A 234 -6.17 -6.41 -11.96
N GLU A 235 -5.74 -6.51 -10.71
CA GLU A 235 -5.41 -7.79 -10.09
C GLU A 235 -6.38 -8.11 -8.96
N TYR A 236 -7.01 -9.28 -9.10
CA TYR A 236 -7.74 -9.96 -8.04
C TYR A 236 -6.82 -11.01 -7.42
N TYR A 237 -6.84 -11.15 -6.09
CA TYR A 237 -5.90 -12.03 -5.40
C TYR A 237 -6.55 -13.16 -4.60
N MET A 238 -7.88 -13.21 -4.49
CA MET A 238 -8.58 -14.21 -3.68
C MET A 238 -8.54 -15.63 -4.28
N ASP A 239 -8.31 -15.74 -5.59
CA ASP A 239 -8.16 -17.00 -6.32
C ASP A 239 -6.68 -17.46 -6.44
N LYS A 240 -5.73 -16.63 -6.00
CA LYS A 240 -4.29 -16.91 -6.04
C LYS A 240 -3.88 -17.74 -4.84
N GLU A 241 -2.86 -18.58 -5.04
CA GLU A 241 -2.31 -19.47 -4.01
C GLU A 241 -3.42 -20.26 -3.28
N PRO A 242 -4.31 -21.00 -3.98
CA PRO A 242 -5.52 -21.60 -3.37
C PRO A 242 -5.21 -22.53 -2.19
N ARG A 243 -4.03 -23.16 -2.17
CA ARG A 243 -3.58 -24.02 -1.06
C ARG A 243 -3.33 -23.26 0.24
N ARG A 244 -3.17 -21.94 0.18
CA ARG A 244 -2.92 -21.04 1.32
C ARG A 244 -4.21 -20.58 1.99
N TRP A 245 -5.31 -20.59 1.26
CA TRP A 245 -6.62 -20.22 1.77
C TRP A 245 -7.31 -21.39 2.49
N ASP A 246 -7.99 -21.09 3.60
CA ASP A 246 -8.85 -22.07 4.27
C ASP A 246 -10.00 -22.53 3.35
N PHE A 247 -10.71 -23.59 3.74
CA PHE A 247 -11.79 -24.14 2.93
C PHE A 247 -12.91 -23.13 2.63
N LEU A 248 -13.33 -22.33 3.63
CA LEU A 248 -14.39 -21.34 3.46
C LEU A 248 -13.95 -20.23 2.50
N SER A 249 -12.71 -19.76 2.63
CA SER A 249 -12.11 -18.76 1.74
C SER A 249 -12.04 -19.23 0.29
N ARG A 250 -11.68 -20.49 0.05
CA ARG A 250 -11.70 -21.10 -1.29
C ARG A 250 -13.11 -21.17 -1.88
N VAL A 251 -14.13 -21.45 -1.07
CA VAL A 251 -15.53 -21.43 -1.51
C VAL A 251 -15.97 -20.00 -1.84
N MET A 252 -15.67 -19.04 -0.97
CA MET A 252 -15.98 -17.62 -1.21
C MET A 252 -15.29 -17.09 -2.47
N ALA A 253 -14.06 -17.53 -2.78
CA ALA A 253 -13.35 -17.15 -4.00
C ALA A 253 -14.06 -17.58 -5.30
N ARG A 254 -15.04 -18.49 -5.24
CA ARG A 254 -15.88 -18.87 -6.40
C ARG A 254 -17.10 -17.97 -6.57
N ILE A 255 -17.42 -17.14 -5.58
CA ILE A 255 -18.56 -16.23 -5.61
C ILE A 255 -18.05 -14.86 -6.07
N PRO A 256 -18.49 -14.34 -7.24
CA PRO A 256 -17.94 -13.10 -7.80
C PRO A 256 -17.97 -11.91 -6.84
N ALA A 257 -19.02 -11.76 -6.02
CA ALA A 257 -19.13 -10.68 -5.05
C ALA A 257 -17.99 -10.67 -4.02
N PHE A 258 -17.53 -11.85 -3.58
CA PHE A 258 -16.40 -11.98 -2.65
C PHE A 258 -15.06 -11.95 -3.38
N ALA A 259 -14.93 -12.71 -4.47
CA ALA A 259 -13.70 -12.80 -5.25
C ALA A 259 -13.24 -11.43 -5.80
N LYS A 260 -14.21 -10.55 -6.11
CA LYS A 260 -13.97 -9.20 -6.62
C LYS A 260 -14.06 -8.10 -5.56
N ALA A 261 -14.31 -8.47 -4.29
CA ALA A 261 -14.55 -7.50 -3.22
C ALA A 261 -13.36 -6.57 -3.00
N PHE A 262 -12.15 -7.08 -3.17
CA PHE A 262 -10.89 -6.37 -3.04
C PHE A 262 -10.01 -6.65 -4.24
N ARG A 263 -9.34 -5.62 -4.74
CA ARG A 263 -8.48 -5.71 -5.92
C ARG A 263 -7.46 -4.59 -5.93
N ILE A 264 -6.44 -4.77 -6.75
CA ILE A 264 -5.39 -3.79 -7.00
C ILE A 264 -5.62 -3.23 -8.40
N LEU A 265 -5.57 -1.91 -8.53
CA LEU A 265 -5.74 -1.21 -9.78
C LEU A 265 -4.46 -0.48 -10.14
N HIS A 266 -4.04 -0.67 -11.39
CA HIS A 266 -2.86 -0.06 -11.97
C HIS A 266 -3.29 0.85 -13.12
N TYR A 267 -2.99 2.13 -12.97
CA TYR A 267 -3.30 3.17 -13.94
C TYR A 267 -2.02 3.75 -14.51
N GLN A 268 -2.04 4.02 -15.81
CA GLN A 268 -1.05 4.86 -16.47
C GLN A 268 -1.47 6.33 -16.30
N MET A 269 -0.51 7.19 -15.97
CA MET A 269 -0.63 8.65 -16.02
C MET A 269 0.08 9.14 -17.29
N ASN A 270 -0.71 9.53 -18.28
CA ASN A 270 -0.21 10.00 -19.57
C ASN A 270 0.25 11.47 -19.50
N PRO A 271 1.23 11.89 -20.32
CA PRO A 271 1.58 13.31 -20.44
C PRO A 271 0.36 14.17 -20.81
N ALA A 272 0.34 15.43 -20.36
CA ALA A 272 -0.68 16.38 -20.79
C ALA A 272 -0.58 16.60 -22.31
N GLY A 273 -1.68 16.35 -23.04
CA GLY A 273 -1.77 16.53 -24.50
C GLY A 273 -1.54 15.28 -25.36
N ALA A 274 -1.50 14.09 -24.74
CA ALA A 274 -1.54 12.80 -25.44
C ALA A 274 -2.96 12.39 -25.87
#